data_AF-X1QZG6-F1
#
_entry.id   AF-X1QZG6-F1
#
_cell.length_a   1.000
_cell.length_b   1.000
_cell.length_c   1.000
_cell.angle_alpha   90.00
_cell.angle_beta   90.00
_cell.angle_gamma   90.00
#
_symmetry.space_group_name_H-M   'P 1'
#
loop_
_entity.id
_entity.type
_entity.pdbx_description
1 polymer ?
#
loop_
_entity_poly.entity_id
_entity_poly.type
_entity_poly.pdbx_seq_one_letter_code
_entity_poly.pdbx_strand_id
1 'polypeptide(L)'
;MAGYLNLIKLDVHLARKEYLIAFYLAERLNKLELSNYYRSEILVRQIKALCGIKAVEQAKVIYETMMKDYPYSPAVAEAKKAIIETVVAGQNKKVPKVN
;
A
#
# COMPACT_ATOMS: atom_id res chain seq x y z
N MET A 1 18.61 -13.11 1.13
CA MET A 1 18.53 -12.89 -0.34
C MET A 1 17.10 -13.01 -0.88
N ALA A 2 16.29 -13.98 -0.46
CA ALA A 2 14.92 -14.19 -0.99
C ALA A 2 13.91 -13.03 -0.73
N GLY A 3 14.01 -12.33 0.41
CA GLY A 3 13.10 -11.22 0.75
C GLY A 3 13.16 -10.04 -0.23
N TYR A 4 14.36 -9.70 -0.71
CA TYR A 4 14.58 -8.59 -1.64
C TYR A 4 13.97 -8.85 -3.03
N LEU A 5 14.12 -10.08 -3.54
CA LEU A 5 13.53 -10.46 -4.84
C LEU A 5 11.99 -10.37 -4.82
N ASN A 6 11.36 -10.71 -3.70
CA ASN A 6 9.91 -10.64 -3.57
C ASN A 6 9.40 -9.19 -3.45
N LEU A 7 10.16 -8.28 -2.83
CA LEU A 7 9.86 -6.85 -2.85
C LEU A 7 9.94 -6.27 -4.27
N ILE A 8 10.97 -6.64 -5.05
CA ILE A 8 11.08 -6.24 -6.46
C ILE A 8 9.86 -6.71 -7.25
N LYS A 9 9.45 -7.97 -7.09
CA LYS A 9 8.25 -8.50 -7.76
C LYS A 9 7.00 -7.70 -7.38
N LEU A 10 6.86 -7.36 -6.10
CA LEU A 10 5.74 -6.54 -5.61
C LEU A 10 5.74 -5.15 -6.27
N ASP A 11 6.90 -4.51 -6.37
CA ASP A 11 7.06 -3.21 -7.04
C ASP A 11 6.75 -3.29 -8.54
N VAL A 12 7.13 -4.38 -9.21
CA VAL A 12 6.79 -4.62 -10.63
C VAL A 12 5.28 -4.71 -10.83
N HIS A 13 4.56 -5.47 -9.99
CA HIS A 13 3.11 -5.58 -10.08
C HIS A 13 2.41 -4.23 -9.81
N LEU A 14 2.90 -3.46 -8.84
CA LEU A 14 2.40 -2.11 -8.57
C LEU A 14 2.61 -1.17 -9.78
N ALA A 15 3.80 -1.19 -10.39
CA ALA A 15 4.11 -0.37 -11.56
C ALA A 15 3.23 -0.72 -12.77
N ARG A 16 2.89 -2.01 -12.92
CA ARG A 16 1.96 -2.50 -13.96
C ARG A 16 0.48 -2.26 -13.65
N LYS A 17 0.16 -1.67 -12.50
CA LYS A 17 -1.21 -1.49 -12.00
C LYS A 17 -1.97 -2.80 -11.78
N GLU A 18 -1.24 -3.89 -11.58
CA GLU A 18 -1.77 -5.21 -11.24
C GLU A 18 -2.07 -5.28 -9.74
N TYR A 19 -2.90 -4.36 -9.26
CA TYR A 19 -3.05 -4.06 -7.84
C TYR A 19 -3.58 -5.24 -7.02
N LEU A 20 -4.49 -6.04 -7.58
CA LEU A 20 -5.01 -7.23 -6.89
C LEU A 20 -3.91 -8.29 -6.68
N ILE A 21 -3.04 -8.49 -7.69
CA ILE A 21 -1.90 -9.40 -7.58
C ILE A 21 -0.89 -8.88 -6.57
N ALA A 22 -0.57 -7.58 -6.62
CA ALA A 22 0.30 -6.92 -5.64
C ALA A 22 -0.25 -7.08 -4.21
N PHE A 23 -1.55 -6.90 -4.01
CA PHE A 23 -2.19 -7.08 -2.71
C PHE A 23 -2.00 -8.50 -2.15
N TYR A 24 -2.36 -9.54 -2.92
CA TYR A 24 -2.21 -10.93 -2.46
C TYR A 24 -0.75 -11.32 -2.25
N LEU A 25 0.18 -10.81 -3.06
CA LEU A 25 1.61 -11.04 -2.85
C LEU A 25 2.07 -10.40 -1.54
N ALA A 26 1.65 -9.17 -1.24
CA ALA A 26 1.97 -8.51 0.02
C ALA A 26 1.40 -9.26 1.24
N GLU A 27 0.15 -9.74 1.17
CA GLU A 27 -0.44 -10.57 2.24
C GLU A 27 0.37 -11.84 2.50
N ARG A 28 0.81 -12.52 1.43
CA ARG A 28 1.65 -13.72 1.57
C ARG A 28 2.98 -13.40 2.22
N LEU A 29 3.62 -12.29 1.85
CA LEU A 29 4.89 -11.87 2.44
C LEU A 29 4.76 -11.49 3.91
N ASN A 30 3.66 -10.87 4.31
CA ASN A 30 3.37 -10.53 5.71
C ASN A 30 3.20 -11.76 6.63
N LYS A 31 2.89 -12.93 6.05
CA LYS A 31 2.78 -14.20 6.79
C LYS A 31 4.13 -14.91 6.95
N LEU A 32 5.19 -14.43 6.30
CA LEU A 32 6.54 -14.96 6.48
C LEU A 32 7.22 -14.27 7.67
N GLU A 33 8.04 -15.01 8.43
CA GLU A 33 8.86 -14.47 9.52
C GLU A 33 9.98 -13.59 8.96
N LEU A 34 9.62 -12.35 8.58
CA LEU A 34 10.53 -11.34 8.04
C LEU A 34 10.89 -10.32 9.13
N SER A 35 12.04 -9.67 8.98
CA SER A 35 12.44 -8.60 9.91
C SER A 35 11.47 -7.41 9.87
N ASN A 36 11.45 -6.64 10.95
CA ASN A 36 10.58 -5.47 11.11
C ASN A 36 10.73 -4.44 9.98
N TYR A 37 11.95 -4.23 9.49
CA TYR A 37 12.21 -3.33 8.36
C TYR A 37 11.46 -3.79 7.11
N TYR A 38 11.65 -5.05 6.71
CA TYR A 38 10.97 -5.64 5.55
C TYR A 38 9.45 -5.60 5.71
N ARG A 39 8.94 -5.80 6.93
CA ARG A 39 7.51 -5.79 7.20
C ARG A 39 6.87 -4.42 6.95
N SER A 40 7.51 -3.34 7.42
CA SER A 40 7.01 -1.98 7.14
C SER A 40 6.99 -1.65 5.63
N GLU A 41 8.00 -2.11 4.89
CA GLU A 41 8.10 -1.97 3.43
C GLU A 41 7.04 -2.78 2.67
N ILE A 42 6.63 -3.94 3.18
CA ILE A 42 5.55 -4.74 2.59
C ILE A 42 4.20 -4.07 2.86
N LEU A 43 3.97 -3.57 4.08
CA LEU A 43 2.70 -2.94 4.46
C LEU A 43 2.42 -1.68 3.63
N VAL A 44 3.42 -0.82 3.37
CA VAL A 44 3.22 0.35 2.49
C VAL A 44 2.84 -0.05 1.06
N ARG A 45 3.41 -1.15 0.54
CA ARG A 45 3.07 -1.67 -0.79
C ARG A 45 1.67 -2.30 -0.81
N GLN A 46 1.26 -2.95 0.28
CA GLN A 46 -0.11 -3.43 0.45
C GLN A 46 -1.11 -2.27 0.45
N ILE A 47 -0.79 -1.17 1.14
CA ILE A 47 -1.59 0.07 1.13
C ILE A 47 -1.68 0.65 -0.28
N LYS A 48 -0.55 0.78 -0.99
CA LYS A 48 -0.53 1.25 -2.40
C LYS A 48 -1.41 0.37 -3.31
N ALA A 49 -1.39 -0.96 -3.11
CA ALA A 49 -2.25 -1.88 -3.84
C ALA A 49 -3.74 -1.68 -3.52
N LEU A 50 -4.11 -1.57 -2.23
CA LEU A 50 -5.48 -1.31 -1.80
C LEU A 50 -6.01 0.03 -2.34
N CYS A 51 -5.17 1.07 -2.32
CA CYS A 51 -5.45 2.35 -2.96
C CYS A 51 -5.72 2.20 -4.46
N GLY A 52 -4.92 1.40 -5.17
CA GLY A 52 -5.10 1.12 -6.60
C GLY A 52 -6.43 0.44 -6.94
N ILE A 53 -6.95 -0.44 -6.07
CA ILE A 53 -8.30 -1.04 -6.20
C ILE A 53 -9.40 -0.23 -5.50
N LYS A 54 -9.10 0.99 -5.03
CA LYS A 54 -10.01 1.90 -4.32
C LYS A 54 -10.57 1.36 -2.99
N ALA A 55 -9.92 0.37 -2.38
CA ALA A 55 -10.25 -0.15 -1.07
C ALA A 55 -9.65 0.71 0.06
N VAL A 56 -9.97 2.02 0.06
CA VAL A 56 -9.31 3.02 0.92
C VAL A 56 -9.53 2.77 2.41
N GLU A 57 -10.72 2.30 2.81
CA GLU A 57 -10.99 2.02 4.22
C GLU A 57 -10.13 0.88 4.76
N GLN A 58 -9.89 -0.16 3.95
CA GLN A 58 -8.95 -1.22 4.32
C GLN A 58 -7.51 -0.69 4.40
N ALA A 59 -7.13 0.21 3.49
CA ALA A 59 -5.81 0.83 3.50
C ALA A 59 -5.57 1.64 4.79
N LYS A 60 -6.59 2.35 5.29
CA LYS A 60 -6.52 3.11 6.56
C LYS A 60 -6.30 2.20 7.77
N VAL A 61 -7.01 1.06 7.85
CA VAL A 61 -6.83 0.08 8.94
C VAL A 61 -5.39 -0.43 9.02
N ILE A 62 -4.78 -0.74 7.86
CA ILE A 62 -3.38 -1.16 7.81
C ILE A 62 -2.45 0.00 8.20
N TYR A 63 -2.75 1.21 7.75
CA TYR A 63 -1.98 2.41 8.10
C TYR A 63 -1.97 2.69 9.61
N GLU A 64 -3.11 2.54 10.29
CA GLU A 64 -3.20 2.67 11.76
C GLU A 64 -2.31 1.65 12.47
N THR A 65 -2.31 0.41 11.98
CA THR A 65 -1.42 -0.64 12.49
C THR A 65 0.05 -0.29 12.26
N MET A 66 0.40 0.23 11.07
CA MET A 66 1.76 0.69 10.78
C MET A 66 2.22 1.83 11.69
N MET A 67 1.35 2.80 11.98
CA MET A 67 1.69 3.90 12.89
C MET A 67 1.95 3.40 14.32
N LYS A 68 1.24 2.36 14.76
CA LYS A 68 1.44 1.76 16.07
C LYS A 68 2.71 0.92 16.15
N ASP A 69 2.93 0.05 15.18
CA ASP A 69 3.98 -0.97 15.23
C ASP A 69 5.32 -0.47 14.66
N TYR A 70 5.28 0.50 13.75
CA TYR A 70 6.44 1.05 13.04
C TYR A 70 6.44 2.59 12.97
N PRO A 71 6.24 3.32 14.09
CA PRO A 71 5.97 4.77 14.09
C PRO A 71 7.05 5.62 13.41
N TYR A 72 8.31 5.17 13.44
CA TYR A 72 9.45 5.90 12.87
C TYR A 72 9.90 5.38 11.50
N SER A 73 9.17 4.41 10.92
CA SER A 73 9.50 3.92 9.59
C SER A 73 9.18 4.98 8.52
N PRO A 74 10.10 5.29 7.59
CA PRO A 74 9.83 6.16 6.44
C PRO A 74 8.60 5.71 5.63
N ALA A 75 8.32 4.40 5.63
CA ALA A 75 7.17 3.80 4.96
C ALA A 75 5.81 4.36 5.44
N VAL A 76 5.73 4.87 6.67
CA VAL A 76 4.51 5.50 7.21
C VAL A 76 4.16 6.76 6.42
N ALA A 77 5.13 7.62 6.16
CA ALA A 77 4.90 8.85 5.41
C ALA A 77 4.45 8.56 3.97
N GLU A 78 5.05 7.54 3.34
CA GLU A 78 4.65 7.09 2.02
C GLU A 78 3.23 6.51 1.97
N ALA A 79 2.87 5.68 2.96
CA ALA A 79 1.53 5.12 3.08
C ALA A 79 0.46 6.21 3.21
N LYS A 80 0.72 7.22 4.05
CA LYS A 80 -0.15 8.39 4.22
C LYS A 80 -0.36 9.13 2.90
N LYS A 81 0.73 9.37 2.16
CA LYS A 81 0.68 10.05 0.86
C LYS A 81 -0.22 9.30 -0.13
N ALA A 82 -0.05 7.98 -0.26
CA ALA A 82 -0.84 7.15 -1.18
C ALA A 82 -2.36 7.19 -0.86
N ILE A 83 -2.72 7.15 0.43
CA ILE A 83 -4.12 7.25 0.87
C ILE A 83 -4.71 8.62 0.52
N ILE A 84 -4.00 9.71 0.82
CA ILE A 84 -4.46 11.08 0.54
C ILE A 84 -4.68 11.28 -0.96
N GLU A 85 -3.70 10.90 -1.79
CA GLU A 85 -3.80 11.01 -3.25
C GLU A 85 -5.02 10.26 -3.79
N THR A 86 -5.31 9.07 -3.24
CA THR A 86 -6.47 8.27 -3.65
C THR A 86 -7.79 8.92 -3.26
N VAL A 87 -7.88 9.48 -2.03
CA VAL A 87 -9.10 10.17 -1.55
C VAL A 87 -9.37 11.41 -2.39
N VAL A 88 -8.35 12.24 -2.64
CA VAL A 88 -8.47 13.46 -3.45
C VAL A 88 -8.88 13.12 -4.90
N ALA A 89 -8.26 12.09 -5.49
CA ALA A 89 -8.64 11.62 -6.83
C ALA A 89 -10.09 11.10 -6.89
N GLY A 90 -10.60 10.53 -5.80
CA GLY A 90 -11.99 10.09 -5.66
C GLY A 90 -12.99 11.26 -5.56
N GLN A 91 -12.60 12.38 -4.96
CA GLN A 91 -13.43 13.59 -4.84
C GLN A 91 -13.54 14.35 -6.17
N ASN A 92 -12.43 14.46 -6.93
CA ASN A 92 -12.40 15.16 -8.21
C ASN A 92 -13.26 14.51 -9.32
N LYS A 93 -13.67 13.24 -9.16
CA LYS A 93 -14.57 12.56 -10.11
C LYS A 93 -16.06 12.79 -9.84
N LYS A 94 -16.44 13.47 -8.75
CA LYS A 94 -17.84 13.68 -8.35
C LYS A 94 -18.46 14.99 -8.82
N VAL A 95 -17.74 15.85 -9.55
CA VAL A 95 -18.29 17.09 -10.09
C VAL A 95 -18.51 16.92 -11.60
N PRO A 96 -19.75 16.68 -12.08
CA PRO A 96 -20.06 16.93 -13.48
C PRO A 96 -19.91 18.43 -13.71
N LYS A 97 -19.09 18.83 -14.68
CA LYS A 97 -19.20 20.18 -15.24
C LYS A 97 -20.54 20.24 -15.96
N VAL A 98 -21.52 20.87 -15.33
CA VAL A 98 -22.76 21.27 -15.99
C VAL A 98 -22.37 22.44 -16.89
N ASN A 99 -22.40 22.23 -18.20
CA ASN A 99 -22.45 23.30 -19.19
C ASN A 99 -23.92 23.67 -19.42
#